data_AF-A0A4Q8TK74-F1
#
_entry.id   AF-A0A4Q8TK74-F1
#
_cell.length_a   1.000
_cell.length_b   1.000
_cell.length_c   1.000
_cell.angle_alpha   90.00
_cell.angle_beta   90.00
_cell.angle_gamma   90.00
#
_symmetry.space_group_name_H-M   'P 1'
#
loop_
_entity.id
_entity.type
_entity.pdbx_description
1 polymer ?
#
loop_
_entity_poly.entity_id
_entity_poly.type
_entity_poly.pdbx_seq_one_letter_code
_entity_poly.pdbx_strand_id
1 'polypeptide(L)'
;MNQNDDQNFDPMIYDVMRELTTQIVGRYSAWQREAATEREANHWREEWLRVRTEAREVDPRSRAAIEAKTAELRQVLLELPVDAPTLE
;
A
#
# COMPACT_ATOMS: atom_id res chain seq x y z
N MET A 1 20.33 0.02 23.74
CA MET A 1 19.28 0.49 22.81
C MET A 1 18.41 1.47 23.56
N ASN A 2 18.46 2.76 23.20
CA ASN A 2 17.66 3.80 23.85
C ASN A 2 16.26 3.79 23.24
N GLN A 3 15.26 3.47 24.07
CA GLN A 3 13.83 3.42 23.72
C GLN A 3 13.18 4.79 23.41
N ASN A 4 13.98 5.86 23.27
CA ASN A 4 13.49 7.24 23.13
C ASN A 4 13.47 7.75 21.68
N ASP A 5 14.10 7.08 20.73
CA ASP A 5 14.13 7.53 19.32
C ASP A 5 12.82 7.24 18.58
N ASP A 6 12.05 6.25 19.02
CA ASP A 6 10.73 5.92 18.44
C ASP A 6 9.65 6.95 18.77
N GLN A 7 9.85 7.84 19.76
CA GLN A 7 8.87 8.87 20.11
C GLN A 7 9.08 10.21 19.39
N ASN A 8 10.18 10.38 18.64
CA ASN A 8 10.61 11.67 18.07
C ASN A 8 11.05 11.57 16.60
N PHE A 9 10.46 10.67 15.82
CA PHE A 9 10.69 10.62 14.37
C PHE A 9 9.71 11.53 13.62
N ASP A 10 10.11 11.97 12.43
CA ASP A 10 9.31 12.86 11.59
C ASP A 10 7.93 12.23 11.30
N PRO A 11 6.81 12.83 11.76
CA PRO A 11 5.48 12.26 11.53
C PRO A 11 5.14 12.13 10.04
N MET A 12 5.82 12.88 9.16
CA MET A 12 5.64 12.79 7.72
C MET A 12 5.96 11.41 7.15
N ILE A 13 6.78 10.58 7.82
CA ILE A 13 7.07 9.23 7.30
C ILE A 13 5.81 8.36 7.24
N TYR A 14 4.87 8.56 8.18
CA TYR A 14 3.58 7.88 8.16
C TYR A 14 2.69 8.39 7.02
N ASP A 15 2.72 9.69 6.76
CA ASP A 15 1.98 10.28 5.64
C ASP A 15 2.53 9.82 4.29
N VAL A 16 3.85 9.69 4.13
CA VAL A 16 4.49 9.10 2.95
C VAL A 16 4.02 7.67 2.73
N MET A 17 3.98 6.85 3.80
CA MET A 17 3.46 5.48 3.72
C MET A 17 2.00 5.48 3.22
N ARG A 18 1.15 6.34 3.79
CA ARG A 18 -0.27 6.45 3.42
C ARG A 18 -0.49 6.93 1.99
N GLU A 19 0.36 7.83 1.51
CA GLU A 19 0.31 8.33 0.14
C GLU A 19 0.67 7.21 -0.85
N LEU A 20 1.72 6.43 -0.58
CA LEU A 20 2.06 5.24 -1.38
C LEU A 20 0.91 4.22 -1.40
N THR A 21 0.30 3.95 -0.23
CA THR A 21 -0.90 3.10 -0.17
C THR A 21 -1.99 3.64 -1.07
N THR A 22 -2.25 4.95 -1.05
CA THR A 22 -3.30 5.60 -1.85
C THR A 22 -3.03 5.46 -3.36
N GLN A 23 -1.78 5.61 -3.79
CA GLN A 23 -1.40 5.43 -5.20
C GLN A 23 -1.62 4.00 -5.69
N ILE A 24 -1.18 3.00 -4.90
CA ILE A 24 -1.37 1.57 -5.21
C ILE A 24 -2.86 1.23 -5.28
N VAL A 25 -3.61 1.65 -4.25
CA VAL A 25 -5.07 1.48 -4.17
C VAL A 25 -5.78 2.14 -5.36
N GLY A 26 -5.33 3.32 -5.78
CA GLY A 26 -5.85 4.02 -6.95
C GLY A 26 -5.65 3.23 -8.23
N ARG A 27 -4.49 2.59 -8.40
CA ARG A 27 -4.18 1.71 -9.53
C ARG A 27 -5.10 0.49 -9.56
N TYR A 28 -5.24 -0.24 -8.44
CA TYR A 28 -6.16 -1.38 -8.36
C TYR A 28 -7.61 -0.97 -8.60
N SER A 29 -8.03 0.21 -8.11
CA SER A 29 -9.38 0.72 -8.37
C SER A 29 -9.61 1.11 -9.84
N ALA A 30 -8.57 1.54 -10.57
CA ALA A 30 -8.65 1.75 -12.01
C ALA A 30 -8.82 0.42 -12.75
N TRP A 31 -7.96 -0.56 -12.45
CA TRP A 31 -8.03 -1.89 -13.05
C TRP A 31 -9.33 -2.64 -12.74
N GLN A 32 -9.87 -2.48 -11.53
CA GLN A 32 -11.20 -2.99 -11.19
C GLN A 32 -12.29 -2.42 -12.13
N ARG A 33 -12.20 -1.13 -12.47
CA ARG A 33 -13.19 -0.46 -13.35
C ARG A 33 -13.02 -0.83 -14.82
N GLU A 34 -11.81 -1.18 -15.22
CA GLU A 34 -11.44 -1.55 -16.59
C GLU A 34 -11.53 -3.07 -16.84
N ALA A 35 -11.72 -3.88 -15.79
CA ALA A 35 -11.83 -5.33 -15.85
C ALA A 35 -12.92 -5.79 -16.83
N ALA A 36 -12.59 -6.80 -17.65
CA ALA A 36 -13.51 -7.36 -18.63
C ALA A 36 -14.48 -8.37 -18.01
N THR A 37 -14.11 -8.92 -16.85
CA THR A 37 -14.90 -9.93 -16.14
C THR A 37 -15.13 -9.56 -14.67
N GLU A 38 -16.21 -10.07 -14.08
CA GLU A 38 -16.46 -9.93 -12.64
C GLU A 38 -15.36 -10.56 -11.79
N ARG A 39 -14.74 -11.65 -12.29
CA ARG A 39 -13.61 -12.30 -11.62
C ARG A 39 -12.42 -11.35 -11.47
N GLU A 40 -12.04 -10.69 -12.56
CA GLU A 40 -10.95 -9.71 -12.54
C GLU A 40 -11.29 -8.50 -11.66
N ALA A 41 -12.52 -7.99 -11.76
CA ALA A 41 -12.98 -6.89 -10.92
C ALA A 41 -12.93 -7.24 -9.43
N ASN A 42 -13.34 -8.46 -9.06
CA ASN A 42 -13.29 -8.93 -7.67
C ASN A 42 -11.86 -9.12 -7.19
N HIS A 43 -10.96 -9.67 -8.02
CA HIS A 43 -9.55 -9.78 -7.67
C HIS A 43 -8.93 -8.42 -7.34
N TRP A 44 -9.11 -7.41 -8.21
CA TRP A 44 -8.56 -6.08 -7.95
C TRP A 44 -9.18 -5.39 -6.74
N ARG A 45 -10.46 -5.67 -6.47
CA ARG A 45 -11.13 -5.22 -5.24
C ARG A 45 -10.51 -5.85 -3.98
N GLU A 46 -10.19 -7.13 -4.04
CA GLU A 46 -9.56 -7.86 -2.93
C GLU A 46 -8.15 -7.34 -2.66
N GLU A 47 -7.33 -7.14 -3.71
CA GLU A 47 -6.00 -6.54 -3.59
C GLU A 47 -6.06 -5.12 -3.01
N TRP A 48 -7.02 -4.31 -3.48
CA TRP A 48 -7.30 -3.00 -2.91
C TRP A 48 -7.62 -3.06 -1.40
N LEU A 49 -8.51 -3.98 -0.98
CA LEU A 49 -8.87 -4.16 0.42
C LEU A 49 -7.68 -4.64 1.25
N ARG A 50 -6.90 -5.58 0.72
CA ARG A 50 -5.73 -6.17 1.37
C ARG A 50 -4.70 -5.09 1.70
N VAL A 51 -4.22 -4.36 0.70
CA VAL A 51 -3.21 -3.31 0.88
C VAL A 51 -3.68 -2.21 1.84
N ARG A 52 -4.96 -1.82 1.75
CA ARG A 52 -5.54 -0.82 2.66
C ARG A 52 -5.61 -1.32 4.10
N THR A 53 -5.88 -2.61 4.31
CA THR A 53 -5.96 -3.22 5.64
C THR A 53 -4.58 -3.33 6.26
N GLU A 54 -3.62 -3.87 5.52
CA GLU A 54 -2.22 -3.98 5.97
C GLU A 54 -1.63 -2.62 6.37
N ALA A 55 -1.87 -1.56 5.58
CA ALA A 55 -1.38 -0.23 5.89
C ALA A 55 -2.01 0.39 7.15
N ARG A 56 -3.25 -0.01 7.49
CA ARG A 56 -3.94 0.44 8.71
C ARG A 56 -3.47 -0.28 9.97
N GLU A 57 -2.95 -1.49 9.84
CA GLU A 57 -2.43 -2.29 10.95
C GLU A 57 -1.03 -1.82 11.40
N VAL A 58 -0.34 -1.02 10.59
CA VAL A 58 0.93 -0.40 10.97
C VAL A 58 0.71 0.57 12.13
N ASP A 59 1.43 0.33 13.24
CA ASP A 59 1.45 1.25 14.37
C ASP A 59 2.08 2.60 13.95
N PRO A 60 1.32 3.72 13.96
CA PRO A 60 1.84 5.02 13.57
C PRO A 60 2.91 5.57 14.54
N ARG A 61 3.16 4.91 15.67
CA ARG A 61 4.22 5.26 16.63
C ARG A 61 5.47 4.38 16.51
N SER A 62 5.46 3.39 15.63
CA SER A 62 6.61 2.52 15.42
C SER A 62 7.34 2.92 14.14
N ARG A 63 8.45 3.67 14.30
CA ARG A 63 9.28 4.10 13.17
C ARG A 63 9.68 2.91 12.28
N ALA A 64 10.17 1.84 12.91
CA ALA A 64 10.62 0.65 12.20
C ALA A 64 9.49 -0.02 11.40
N ALA A 65 8.27 -0.09 11.96
CA ALA A 65 7.12 -0.66 11.25
C ALA A 65 6.73 0.20 10.04
N ILE A 66 6.75 1.53 10.20
CA ILE A 66 6.42 2.46 9.12
C ILE A 66 7.47 2.39 8.00
N GLU A 67 8.75 2.42 8.33
CA GLU A 67 9.84 2.32 7.36
C GLU A 67 9.80 0.98 6.60
N ALA A 68 9.53 -0.13 7.31
CA ALA A 68 9.40 -1.45 6.70
C ALA A 68 8.24 -1.52 5.70
N LYS A 69 7.03 -1.12 6.11
CA LYS A 69 5.86 -1.12 5.21
C LYS A 69 6.04 -0.09 4.07
N THR A 70 6.67 1.04 4.33
CA THR A 70 7.00 2.03 3.29
C THR A 70 7.93 1.44 2.22
N ALA A 71 8.97 0.68 2.63
CA ALA A 71 9.88 0.03 1.69
C ALA A 71 9.16 -1.02 0.83
N GLU A 72 8.29 -1.82 1.45
CA GLU A 72 7.43 -2.78 0.75
C GLU A 72 6.52 -2.10 -0.27
N LEU A 73 5.79 -1.06 0.14
CA LEU A 73 4.87 -0.32 -0.75
C LEU A 73 5.63 0.35 -1.90
N ARG A 74 6.86 0.83 -1.69
CA ARG A 74 7.70 1.37 -2.77
C ARG A 74 8.03 0.31 -3.81
N GLN A 75 8.39 -0.91 -3.38
CA GLN A 75 8.65 -2.00 -4.32
C GLN A 75 7.40 -2.36 -5.11
N VAL A 76 6.26 -2.52 -4.43
CA VAL A 76 4.97 -2.79 -5.09
C VAL A 76 4.66 -1.72 -6.13
N LEU A 77 4.80 -0.43 -5.78
CA LEU A 77 4.53 0.66 -6.72
C LEU A 77 5.48 0.68 -7.92
N LEU A 78 6.75 0.35 -7.72
CA LEU A 78 7.74 0.24 -8.79
C LEU A 78 7.44 -0.92 -9.75
N GLU A 79 6.93 -2.02 -9.22
CA GLU A 79 6.62 -3.24 -9.99
C GLU A 79 5.23 -3.19 -10.64
N LEU A 80 4.35 -2.27 -10.22
CA LEU A 80 3.00 -2.13 -10.75
C LEU A 80 3.02 -1.61 -12.21
N PRO A 81 2.58 -2.43 -13.20
CA PRO A 81 2.45 -1.97 -14.59
C PRO A 81 1.40 -0.86 -14.72
N VAL A 82 1.42 -0.14 -15.85
CA VAL A 82 0.38 0.86 -16.16
C VAL A 82 -0.98 0.19 -16.33
N ASP A 83 -1.01 -0.82 -17.20
CA ASP A 83 -2.20 -1.62 -17.49
C ASP A 83 -2.31 -2.83 -16.56
N ALA A 84 -3.54 -3.30 -16.33
CA ALA A 84 -3.77 -4.47 -15.49
C ALA A 84 -3.10 -5.70 -16.12
N PRO A 85 -2.33 -6.50 -15.35
CA PRO A 85 -1.85 -7.77 -15.85
C PRO A 85 -3.03 -8.73 -16.08
N THR A 86 -2.90 -9.60 -17.08
CA THR A 86 -3.89 -10.64 -17.36
C THR A 86 -3.93 -11.62 -16.19
N LEU A 87 -5.13 -11.86 -15.66
CA LEU A 87 -5.37 -12.86 -14.63
C LEU A 87 -5.73 -14.17 -15.31
N GLU A 88 -4.87 -15.19 -15.22
CA GLU A 88 -5.13 -16.54 -15.73
C GLU A 88 -6.34 -17.17 -15.02
#